data_AF-A0A7C1IQE0-F1
#
_entry.id   AF-A0A7C1IQE0-F1
#
_cell.length_a   1.000
_cell.length_b   1.000
_cell.length_c   1.000
_cell.angle_alpha   90.00
_cell.angle_beta   90.00
_cell.angle_gamma   90.00
#
_symmetry.space_group_name_H-M   'P 1'
#
loop_
_entity.id
_entity.type
_entity.pdbx_description
1 polymer ?
#
loop_
_entity_poly.entity_id
_entity_poly.type
_entity_poly.pdbx_seq_one_letter_code
_entity_poly.pdbx_strand_id
1 'polypeptide(L)'
;MLDQFVALIIDESKWLTASMGFALLAVSALLYRHRKEQLPIQRRVYATMNLFFAVTIGTMAFGHLLAVTTKLAWGTLEGSLLRFYIIGILLAVPSWWLIFHALKLFSTPSGPARKTLLLNGWLAVTLLALGLPNLPLAAPGFFNIGYGLHSRPLVGWAMVSMAIVINLGLFIGSLIFLASGQSFEQFRGME
;
A
#
# COMPACT_ATOMS: atom_id res chain seq x y z
N MET A 1 -7.19 27.33 -9.90
CA MET A 1 -7.75 25.98 -9.64
C MET A 1 -6.89 24.87 -10.24
N LEU A 2 -6.51 24.94 -11.53
CA LEU A 2 -5.65 23.94 -12.16
C LEU A 2 -4.27 23.82 -11.45
N ASP A 3 -3.64 24.95 -11.12
CA ASP A 3 -2.32 24.95 -10.47
C ASP A 3 -2.35 24.36 -9.05
N GLN A 4 -3.45 24.55 -8.31
CA GLN A 4 -3.65 23.93 -7.00
C GLN A 4 -3.85 22.42 -7.09
N PHE A 5 -4.54 21.95 -8.15
CA PHE A 5 -4.71 20.52 -8.41
C PHE A 5 -3.41 19.85 -8.85
N VAL A 6 -2.62 20.54 -9.68
CA VAL A 6 -1.28 20.10 -10.10
C VAL A 6 -0.33 20.03 -8.89
N ALA A 7 -0.33 21.05 -8.03
CA ALA A 7 0.46 21.05 -6.79
C ALA A 7 0.06 19.92 -5.83
N LEU A 8 -1.22 19.55 -5.77
CA LEU A 8 -1.69 18.40 -4.98
C LEU A 8 -1.19 17.08 -5.55
N ILE A 9 -1.21 16.92 -6.87
CA ILE A 9 -0.77 15.69 -7.56
C ILE A 9 0.75 15.50 -7.44
N ILE A 10 1.51 16.58 -7.62
CA ILE A 10 2.98 16.55 -7.60
C ILE A 10 3.54 16.33 -6.20
N ASP A 11 2.77 16.66 -5.16
CA ASP A 11 3.19 16.48 -3.77
C ASP A 11 3.13 15.01 -3.34
N GLU A 12 4.23 14.31 -3.62
CA GLU A 12 4.46 12.90 -3.30
C GLU A 12 4.20 12.55 -1.82
N SER A 13 4.33 13.51 -0.92
CA SER A 13 4.11 13.31 0.51
C SER A 13 2.65 13.08 0.90
N LYS A 14 1.72 13.65 0.11
CA LYS A 14 0.28 13.53 0.36
C LYS A 14 -0.27 12.15 0.00
N TRP A 15 0.39 11.46 -0.94
CA TRP A 15 -0.07 10.19 -1.47
C TRP A 15 -0.03 9.06 -0.44
N LEU A 16 0.96 9.06 0.46
CA LEU A 16 1.00 8.05 1.53
C LEU A 16 -0.22 8.20 2.45
N THR A 17 -0.47 9.39 3.00
CA THR A 17 -1.62 9.65 3.87
C THR A 17 -2.94 9.35 3.16
N ALA A 18 -3.10 9.81 1.92
CA ALA A 18 -4.31 9.55 1.13
C ALA A 18 -4.51 8.05 0.88
N SER A 19 -3.46 7.34 0.48
CA SER A 19 -3.52 5.90 0.18
C SER A 19 -3.91 5.07 1.41
N MET A 20 -3.36 5.38 2.58
CA MET A 20 -3.72 4.70 3.84
C MET A 20 -5.15 5.04 4.26
N GLY A 21 -5.59 6.28 4.07
CA GLY A 21 -6.99 6.68 4.28
C GLY A 21 -7.95 5.89 3.38
N PHE A 22 -7.65 5.77 2.08
CA PHE A 22 -8.44 4.94 1.16
C PHE A 22 -8.40 3.46 1.52
N ALA A 23 -7.27 2.94 1.98
CA ALA A 23 -7.15 1.56 2.44
C ALA A 23 -8.02 1.30 3.68
N LEU A 24 -8.03 2.21 4.66
CA LEU A 24 -8.91 2.12 5.83
C LEU A 24 -10.39 2.16 5.44
N LEU A 25 -10.77 3.06 4.53
CA LEU A 25 -12.14 3.14 4.02
C LEU A 25 -12.55 1.87 3.29
N ALA A 26 -11.68 1.32 2.43
CA ALA A 26 -11.93 0.10 1.68
C ALA A 26 -12.13 -1.11 2.63
N VAL A 27 -11.26 -1.26 3.62
CA VAL A 27 -11.38 -2.30 4.65
C VAL A 27 -12.67 -2.13 5.46
N SER A 28 -12.97 -0.91 5.90
CA SER A 28 -14.16 -0.62 6.70
C SER A 28 -15.44 -0.90 5.92
N ALA A 29 -15.50 -0.48 4.66
CA ALA A 29 -16.62 -0.76 3.77
C ALA A 29 -16.82 -2.26 3.55
N LEU A 30 -15.72 -3.01 3.36
CA LEU A 30 -15.79 -4.46 3.17
C LEU A 30 -16.25 -5.19 4.44
N LEU A 31 -15.69 -4.84 5.60
CA LEU A 31 -16.10 -5.42 6.88
C LEU A 31 -17.57 -5.09 7.20
N TYR A 32 -18.00 -3.87 6.91
CA TYR A 32 -19.40 -3.47 7.08
C TYR A 32 -20.33 -4.29 6.17
N ARG A 33 -19.98 -4.43 4.89
CA ARG A 33 -20.75 -5.21 3.90
C ARG A 33 -20.90 -6.67 4.31
N HIS A 34 -19.83 -7.28 4.82
CA HIS A 34 -19.79 -8.70 5.18
C HIS A 34 -19.98 -8.96 6.68
N ARG A 35 -20.50 -8.00 7.44
CA ARG A 35 -20.62 -8.11 8.92
C ARG A 35 -21.46 -9.29 9.40
N LYS A 36 -22.47 -9.69 8.60
CA LYS A 36 -23.40 -10.78 8.90
C LYS A 36 -22.90 -12.16 8.47
N GLU A 37 -21.83 -12.23 7.69
CA GLU A 37 -21.28 -13.49 7.20
C GLU A 37 -20.38 -14.14 8.25
N GLN A 38 -20.58 -15.44 8.48
CA GLN A 38 -19.79 -16.25 9.41
C GLN A 38 -18.52 -16.78 8.73
N LEU A 39 -17.62 -15.87 8.33
CA LEU A 39 -16.32 -16.24 7.81
C LEU A 39 -15.37 -16.62 8.96
N PRO A 40 -14.51 -17.64 8.79
CA PRO A 40 -13.45 -17.93 9.75
C PRO A 40 -12.59 -16.69 10.01
N ILE A 41 -12.32 -16.39 11.30
CA ILE A 41 -11.61 -15.17 11.71
C ILE A 41 -10.26 -15.02 11.00
N GLN A 42 -9.52 -16.12 10.86
CA GLN A 42 -8.21 -16.12 10.23
C GLN A 42 -8.28 -15.61 8.78
N ARG A 43 -9.31 -16.03 8.04
CA ARG A 43 -9.54 -15.66 6.65
C ARG A 43 -9.96 -14.20 6.54
N ARG A 44 -10.84 -13.74 7.42
CA ARG A 44 -11.26 -12.33 7.48
C ARG A 44 -10.05 -11.43 7.74
N VAL A 45 -9.20 -11.77 8.70
CA VAL A 45 -7.96 -11.04 9.01
C VAL A 45 -7.01 -11.05 7.81
N TYR A 46 -6.74 -12.23 7.24
CA TYR A 46 -5.84 -12.34 6.09
C TYR A 46 -6.30 -11.49 4.91
N ALA A 47 -7.59 -11.56 4.55
CA ALA A 47 -8.14 -10.79 3.46
C ALA A 47 -8.13 -9.28 3.73
N THR A 48 -8.39 -8.86 4.97
CA THR A 48 -8.28 -7.46 5.39
C THR A 48 -6.84 -6.94 5.29
N MET A 49 -5.85 -7.68 5.80
CA MET A 49 -4.44 -7.25 5.72
C MET A 49 -3.97 -7.13 4.27
N ASN A 50 -4.37 -8.08 3.40
CA ASN A 50 -4.07 -8.04 1.99
C ASN A 50 -4.73 -6.85 1.28
N LEU A 51 -6.01 -6.59 1.57
CA LEU A 51 -6.72 -5.47 0.97
C LEU A 51 -6.09 -4.14 1.39
N PHE A 52 -5.81 -3.98 2.69
CA PHE A 52 -5.19 -2.76 3.21
C PHE A 52 -3.86 -2.49 2.50
N PHE A 53 -2.98 -3.49 2.48
CA PHE A 53 -1.67 -3.40 1.84
C PHE A 53 -1.80 -3.09 0.34
N ALA A 54 -2.66 -3.83 -0.37
CA ALA A 54 -2.83 -3.69 -1.81
C ALA A 54 -3.43 -2.34 -2.22
N VAL A 55 -4.41 -1.82 -1.48
CA VAL A 55 -4.97 -0.48 -1.73
C VAL A 55 -3.93 0.59 -1.45
N THR A 56 -3.18 0.48 -0.34
CA THR A 56 -2.12 1.44 -0.01
C THR A 56 -1.09 1.53 -1.13
N ILE A 57 -0.51 0.39 -1.54
CA ILE A 57 0.49 0.36 -2.61
C ILE A 57 -0.10 0.75 -3.96
N GLY A 58 -1.31 0.29 -4.28
CA GLY A 58 -1.95 0.58 -5.55
C GLY A 58 -2.27 2.05 -5.74
N THR A 59 -2.82 2.70 -4.71
CA THR A 59 -3.10 4.13 -4.77
C THR A 59 -1.82 4.96 -4.80
N MET A 60 -0.79 4.57 -4.04
CA MET A 60 0.51 5.26 -4.07
C MET A 60 1.19 5.12 -5.44
N ALA A 61 1.25 3.91 -6.01
CA ALA A 61 1.83 3.68 -7.32
C ALA A 61 1.09 4.45 -8.43
N PHE A 62 -0.24 4.50 -8.36
CA PHE A 62 -1.04 5.29 -9.28
C PHE A 62 -0.82 6.80 -9.11
N GLY A 63 -0.72 7.27 -7.86
CA GLY A 63 -0.37 8.65 -7.54
C GLY A 63 0.98 9.07 -8.12
N HIS A 64 2.00 8.22 -7.98
CA HIS A 64 3.31 8.46 -8.60
C HIS A 64 3.25 8.46 -10.14
N LEU A 65 2.52 7.52 -10.76
CA LEU A 65 2.35 7.53 -12.22
C LEU A 65 1.67 8.81 -12.69
N LEU A 66 0.66 9.29 -11.94
CA LEU A 66 -0.01 10.55 -12.24
C LEU A 66 0.96 11.74 -12.08
N ALA A 67 1.72 11.80 -11.00
CA ALA A 67 2.72 12.84 -10.75
C ALA A 67 3.78 12.89 -11.85
N VAL A 68 4.31 11.73 -12.28
CA VAL A 68 5.27 11.62 -13.38
C VAL A 68 4.65 12.09 -14.70
N THR A 69 3.40 11.70 -14.97
CA THR A 69 2.67 12.14 -16.18
C THR A 69 2.48 13.66 -16.18
N THR A 70 2.13 14.26 -15.04
CA THR A 70 1.96 15.70 -14.89
C THR A 70 3.30 16.45 -15.03
N LYS A 71 4.37 15.97 -14.39
CA LYS A 71 5.72 16.53 -14.53
C LYS A 71 6.21 16.47 -15.98
N LEU A 72 5.93 15.37 -16.69
CA LEU A 72 6.24 15.25 -18.11
C LEU A 72 5.47 16.28 -18.96
N ALA A 73 4.16 16.40 -18.73
CA ALA A 73 3.31 17.33 -19.47
C ALA A 73 3.73 18.80 -19.28
N TRP A 74 4.33 19.12 -18.13
CA TRP A 74 4.84 20.45 -17.80
C TRP A 74 6.33 20.65 -18.15
N GLY A 75 7.01 19.63 -18.69
CA GLY A 75 8.42 19.71 -19.03
C GLY A 75 9.35 19.83 -17.83
N THR A 76 8.89 19.51 -16.62
CA THR A 76 9.64 19.61 -15.35
C THR A 76 10.09 18.25 -14.83
N LEU A 77 9.97 17.19 -15.63
CA LEU A 77 10.38 15.86 -15.22
C LEU A 77 11.91 15.73 -15.21
N GLU A 78 12.48 15.69 -14.01
CA GLU A 78 13.88 15.34 -13.83
C GLU A 78 14.05 13.82 -13.71
N GLY A 79 14.95 13.24 -14.51
CA GLY A 79 15.28 11.81 -14.49
C GLY A 79 14.71 10.99 -15.66
N SER A 80 14.68 9.67 -15.50
CA SER A 80 14.33 8.75 -16.58
C SER A 80 12.85 8.39 -16.57
N LEU A 81 12.11 8.94 -17.55
CA LEU A 81 10.71 8.62 -17.82
C LEU A 81 10.43 7.12 -17.79
N LEU A 82 11.19 6.36 -18.57
CA LEU A 82 11.00 4.92 -18.74
C LEU A 82 11.11 4.18 -17.41
N ARG A 83 12.11 4.54 -16.59
CA ARG A 83 12.30 3.91 -15.27
C ARG A 83 11.10 4.17 -14.36
N PHE A 84 10.62 5.41 -14.29
CA PHE A 84 9.49 5.76 -13.43
C PHE A 84 8.18 5.05 -13.83
N TYR A 85 7.86 5.02 -15.14
CA TYR A 85 6.68 4.30 -15.60
C TYR A 85 6.78 2.79 -15.37
N ILE A 86 7.95 2.18 -15.64
CA ILE A 86 8.15 0.74 -15.39
C ILE A 86 7.92 0.43 -13.91
N ILE A 87 8.55 1.17 -12.99
CA ILE A 87 8.41 0.94 -11.55
C ILE A 87 6.94 1.11 -11.13
N GLY A 88 6.29 2.19 -11.57
CA GLY A 88 4.88 2.43 -11.25
C GLY A 88 3.96 1.31 -11.74
N ILE A 89 4.15 0.82 -12.97
CA ILE A 89 3.36 -0.29 -13.53
C ILE A 89 3.64 -1.61 -12.78
N LEU A 90 4.92 -1.89 -12.48
CA LEU A 90 5.35 -3.09 -11.75
C LEU A 90 4.80 -3.16 -10.32
N LEU A 91 4.40 -2.03 -9.73
CA LEU A 91 3.70 -1.99 -8.46
C LEU A 91 2.18 -1.95 -8.63
N ALA A 92 1.66 -1.09 -9.52
CA ALA A 92 0.24 -0.85 -9.68
C ALA A 92 -0.54 -2.07 -10.20
N VAL A 93 0.01 -2.81 -11.17
CA VAL A 93 -0.68 -3.98 -11.74
C VAL A 93 -0.80 -5.11 -10.70
N PRO A 94 0.28 -5.54 -10.03
CA PRO A 94 0.19 -6.58 -9.00
C PRO A 94 -0.65 -6.15 -7.79
N SER A 95 -0.60 -4.88 -7.38
CA SER A 95 -1.46 -4.38 -6.30
C SER A 95 -2.93 -4.47 -6.69
N TRP A 96 -3.30 -4.09 -7.92
CA TRP A 96 -4.69 -4.17 -8.36
C TRP A 96 -5.20 -5.61 -8.43
N TRP A 97 -4.35 -6.53 -8.90
CA TRP A 97 -4.65 -7.95 -8.82
C TRP A 97 -4.80 -8.43 -7.38
N LEU A 98 -3.96 -7.96 -6.45
CA LEU A 98 -4.06 -8.32 -5.04
C LEU A 98 -5.34 -7.80 -4.40
N ILE A 99 -5.81 -6.59 -4.75
CA ILE A 99 -7.13 -6.07 -4.35
C ILE A 99 -8.23 -7.04 -4.79
N PHE A 100 -8.29 -7.40 -6.06
CA PHE A 100 -9.31 -8.33 -6.55
C PHE A 100 -9.25 -9.70 -5.87
N HIS A 101 -8.05 -10.22 -5.60
CA HIS A 101 -7.88 -11.48 -4.87
C HIS A 101 -8.32 -11.35 -3.41
N ALA A 102 -7.99 -10.25 -2.73
CA ALA A 102 -8.42 -9.99 -1.36
C ALA A 102 -9.95 -9.90 -1.24
N LEU A 103 -10.61 -9.25 -2.19
CA LEU A 103 -12.08 -9.20 -2.25
C LEU A 103 -12.68 -10.60 -2.47
N LYS A 104 -12.10 -11.40 -3.37
CA LYS A 104 -12.54 -12.80 -3.61
C LYS A 104 -12.35 -13.70 -2.39
N LEU A 105 -11.32 -13.45 -1.58
CA LEU A 105 -11.11 -14.18 -0.33
C LEU A 105 -12.27 -14.00 0.65
N PHE A 106 -13.05 -12.92 0.59
CA PHE A 106 -14.27 -12.81 1.40
C PHE A 106 -15.45 -13.63 0.86
N SER A 107 -15.51 -13.89 -0.45
CA SER A 107 -16.70 -14.46 -1.09
C SER A 107 -16.62 -15.94 -1.44
N THR A 108 -15.43 -16.54 -1.46
CA THR A 108 -15.24 -17.95 -1.88
C THR A 108 -14.77 -18.84 -0.74
N PRO A 109 -15.04 -20.16 -0.71
CA PRO A 109 -14.59 -21.05 0.38
C PRO A 109 -13.13 -21.51 0.29
N SER A 110 -12.46 -21.35 -0.87
CA SER A 110 -11.10 -21.85 -1.07
C SER A 110 -10.05 -21.06 -0.27
N GLY A 111 -9.05 -21.75 0.28
CA GLY A 111 -7.99 -21.19 1.14
C GLY A 111 -7.05 -20.20 0.44
N PRO A 112 -5.91 -19.83 1.04
CA PRO A 112 -4.99 -18.87 0.44
C PRO A 112 -4.51 -19.38 -0.91
N ALA A 113 -4.98 -18.75 -1.99
CA ALA A 113 -4.50 -19.06 -3.33
C ALA A 113 -3.00 -18.76 -3.37
N ARG A 114 -2.18 -19.68 -3.86
CA ARG A 114 -0.74 -19.49 -4.14
C ARG A 114 -0.45 -18.13 -4.79
N LYS A 115 -1.39 -17.64 -5.61
CA LYS A 115 -1.38 -16.32 -6.22
C LYS A 115 -1.31 -15.16 -5.22
N THR A 116 -2.04 -15.18 -4.12
CA THR A 116 -1.98 -14.12 -3.08
C THR A 116 -0.58 -14.04 -2.46
N LEU A 117 0.03 -15.19 -2.15
CA LEU A 117 1.39 -15.23 -1.60
C LEU A 117 2.41 -14.67 -2.60
N LEU A 118 2.31 -15.07 -3.87
CA LEU A 118 3.18 -14.58 -4.95
C LEU A 118 3.05 -13.06 -5.15
N LEU A 119 1.83 -12.52 -5.08
CA LEU A 119 1.59 -11.09 -5.24
C LEU A 119 2.16 -10.28 -4.06
N ASN A 120 1.99 -10.75 -2.82
CA ASN A 120 2.65 -10.11 -1.67
C ASN A 120 4.17 -10.17 -1.80
N GLY A 121 4.71 -11.32 -2.19
CA GLY A 121 6.15 -11.50 -2.38
C GLY A 121 6.69 -10.55 -3.44
N TRP A 122 6.00 -10.46 -4.58
CA TRP A 122 6.35 -9.54 -5.65
C TRP A 122 6.39 -8.09 -5.16
N LEU A 123 5.31 -7.61 -4.52
CA LEU A 123 5.23 -6.24 -4.02
C LEU A 123 6.29 -5.95 -2.96
N ALA A 124 6.48 -6.85 -1.99
CA ALA A 124 7.44 -6.68 -0.92
C ALA A 124 8.89 -6.64 -1.43
N VAL A 125 9.25 -7.57 -2.32
CA VAL A 125 10.59 -7.61 -2.95
C VAL A 125 10.80 -6.40 -3.84
N THR A 126 9.80 -5.99 -4.63
CA THR A 126 9.91 -4.79 -5.49
C THR A 126 10.13 -3.55 -4.63
N LEU A 127 9.37 -3.37 -3.56
CA LEU A 127 9.54 -2.24 -2.64
C LEU A 127 10.93 -2.25 -1.97
N LEU A 128 11.41 -3.41 -1.51
CA LEU A 128 12.77 -3.52 -0.98
C LEU A 128 13.85 -3.20 -2.02
N ALA A 129 13.67 -3.63 -3.27
CA ALA A 129 14.61 -3.36 -4.35
C ALA A 129 14.69 -1.86 -4.69
N LEU A 130 13.64 -1.09 -4.40
CA LEU A 130 13.65 0.37 -4.51
C LEU A 130 14.41 1.06 -3.35
N GLY A 131 14.88 0.31 -2.35
CA GLY A 131 15.80 0.77 -1.32
C GLY A 131 15.23 0.72 0.11
N LEU A 132 16.13 0.85 1.09
CA LEU A 132 15.82 0.81 2.53
C LEU A 132 14.70 1.76 2.99
N PRO A 133 14.54 2.98 2.44
CA PRO A 133 13.44 3.86 2.84
C PRO A 133 12.03 3.26 2.59
N ASN A 134 11.91 2.29 1.68
CA ASN A 134 10.66 1.60 1.38
C ASN A 134 10.42 0.35 2.25
N LEU A 135 11.37 -0.01 3.13
CA LEU A 135 11.25 -1.19 4.00
C LEU A 135 10.01 -1.17 4.89
N PRO A 136 9.59 -0.03 5.51
CA PRO A 136 8.34 0.03 6.25
C PRO A 136 7.11 -0.32 5.40
N LEU A 137 7.11 0.08 4.13
CA LEU A 137 6.02 -0.23 3.19
C LEU A 137 6.09 -1.67 2.69
N ALA A 138 7.28 -2.27 2.58
CA ALA A 138 7.46 -3.67 2.20
C ALA A 138 7.07 -4.65 3.32
N ALA A 139 7.27 -4.27 4.59
CA ALA A 139 7.08 -5.13 5.75
C ALA A 139 5.68 -5.77 5.83
N PRO A 140 4.56 -5.05 5.61
CA PRO A 140 3.22 -5.64 5.54
C PRO A 140 3.11 -6.81 4.55
N GLY A 141 3.77 -6.74 3.40
CA GLY A 141 3.78 -7.85 2.44
C GLY A 141 4.42 -9.12 3.00
N PHE A 142 5.52 -8.99 3.75
CA PHE A 142 6.14 -10.13 4.44
C PHE A 142 5.28 -10.69 5.56
N PHE A 143 4.64 -9.82 6.37
CA PHE A 143 3.72 -10.28 7.41
C PHE A 143 2.50 -10.99 6.82
N ASN A 144 1.97 -10.52 5.68
CA ASN A 144 0.89 -11.20 4.97
C ASN A 144 1.33 -12.62 4.55
N ILE A 145 2.51 -12.76 3.95
CA ILE A 145 3.05 -14.09 3.58
C ILE A 145 3.18 -14.97 4.82
N GLY A 146 3.83 -14.45 5.87
CA GLY A 146 4.02 -15.19 7.13
C GLY A 146 2.69 -15.65 7.74
N TYR A 147 1.70 -14.77 7.77
CA TYR A 147 0.38 -15.05 8.32
C TYR A 147 -0.38 -16.10 7.49
N GLY A 148 -0.24 -16.05 6.16
CA GLY A 148 -0.86 -17.03 5.26
C GLY A 148 -0.24 -18.43 5.35
N LEU A 149 1.02 -18.54 5.79
CA LEU A 149 1.75 -19.81 5.89
C LEU A 149 1.70 -20.44 7.29
N HIS A 150 1.41 -19.67 8.34
CA HIS A 150 1.41 -20.18 9.71
C HIS A 150 0.04 -20.69 10.18
N SER A 151 0.04 -21.81 10.89
CA SER A 151 -1.17 -22.37 11.54
C SER A 151 -1.29 -22.02 13.02
N ARG A 152 -0.24 -21.47 13.64
CA ARG A 152 -0.21 -21.19 15.09
C ARG A 152 -0.89 -19.84 15.39
N PRO A 153 -1.95 -19.80 16.22
CA PRO A 153 -2.69 -18.58 16.51
C PRO A 153 -1.83 -17.46 17.12
N LEU A 154 -0.95 -17.80 18.06
CA LEU A 154 -0.03 -16.85 18.70
C LEU A 154 0.88 -16.13 17.70
N VAL A 155 1.44 -16.86 16.73
CA VAL A 155 2.30 -16.28 15.69
C VAL A 155 1.48 -15.38 14.77
N GLY A 156 0.27 -15.82 14.40
CA GLY A 156 -0.66 -15.01 13.61
C GLY A 156 -0.99 -13.68 14.28
N TRP A 157 -1.31 -13.69 15.57
CA TRP A 157 -1.55 -12.47 16.35
C TRP A 157 -0.33 -11.56 16.40
N ALA A 158 0.86 -12.10 16.66
CA ALA A 158 2.08 -11.31 16.68
C ALA A 158 2.34 -10.62 15.32
N MET A 159 2.14 -11.32 14.20
CA MET A 159 2.29 -10.75 12.85
C MET A 159 1.27 -9.63 12.58
N VAL A 160 0.01 -9.84 12.97
CA VAL A 160 -1.05 -8.84 12.81
C VAL A 160 -0.75 -7.60 13.64
N SER A 161 -0.39 -7.78 14.93
CA SER A 161 -0.04 -6.67 15.82
C SER A 161 1.15 -5.88 15.29
N MET A 162 2.20 -6.55 14.81
CA MET A 162 3.37 -5.88 14.24
C MET A 162 3.00 -5.10 12.97
N ALA A 163 2.20 -5.69 12.08
CA ALA A 163 1.70 -5.01 10.90
C ALA A 163 0.87 -3.77 11.26
N ILE A 164 0.01 -3.85 12.28
CA ILE A 164 -0.76 -2.70 12.77
C ILE A 164 0.17 -1.60 13.28
N VAL A 165 1.15 -1.93 14.13
CA VAL A 165 2.09 -0.95 14.69
C VAL A 165 2.87 -0.24 13.59
N ILE A 166 3.38 -0.97 12.60
CA ILE A 166 4.13 -0.38 11.48
C ILE A 166 3.24 0.52 10.63
N ASN A 167 2.04 0.08 10.27
CA ASN A 167 1.13 0.90 9.48
C ASN A 167 0.63 2.12 10.26
N LEU A 168 0.37 1.98 11.56
CA LEU A 168 0.00 3.11 12.41
C LEU A 168 1.15 4.12 12.51
N GLY A 169 2.38 3.65 12.71
CA GLY A 169 3.58 4.49 12.71
C GLY A 169 3.77 5.24 11.39
N LEU A 170 3.58 4.54 10.25
CA LEU A 170 3.62 5.16 8.93
C LEU A 170 2.55 6.22 8.74
N PHE A 171 1.31 5.94 9.17
CA PHE A 171 0.21 6.87 9.05
C PHE A 171 0.39 8.11 9.94
N ILE A 172 0.84 7.93 11.18
CA ILE A 172 1.15 9.05 12.08
C ILE A 172 2.32 9.86 11.51
N GLY A 173 3.38 9.19 11.06
CA GLY A 173 4.52 9.85 10.42
C GLY A 173 4.11 10.64 9.19
N SER A 174 3.23 10.10 8.35
CA SER A 174 2.73 10.79 7.16
C SER A 174 1.83 11.97 7.49
N LEU A 175 1.06 11.91 8.59
CA LEU A 175 0.28 13.05 9.10
C LEU A 175 1.16 14.16 9.67
N ILE A 176 2.18 13.81 10.46
CA ILE A 176 3.15 14.77 11.00
C ILE A 176 3.88 15.46 9.85
N PHE A 177 4.34 14.68 8.87
CA PHE A 177 4.98 15.21 7.67
C PHE A 177 4.04 16.17 6.92
N LEU A 178 2.80 15.75 6.68
CA LEU A 178 1.79 16.58 6.01
C LEU A 178 1.53 17.89 6.76
N ALA A 179 1.43 17.84 8.09
CA ALA A 179 1.21 19.01 8.94
C ALA A 179 2.42 19.96 8.99
N SER A 180 3.63 19.45 8.76
CA SER A 180 4.84 20.28 8.75
C SER A 180 4.92 21.24 7.56
N GLY A 181 4.24 20.93 6.45
CA GLY A 181 4.31 21.69 5.20
C GLY A 181 5.69 21.68 4.54
N GLN A 182 6.66 20.90 5.05
CA GLN A 182 8.01 20.78 4.51
C GLN A 182 8.04 19.84 3.31
N SER A 183 8.95 20.11 2.36
CA SER A 183 9.25 19.15 1.30
C SER A 183 10.04 17.96 1.86
N PHE A 184 10.05 16.83 1.14
CA PHE A 184 10.77 15.63 1.58
C PHE A 184 12.29 15.85 1.65
N GLU A 185 12.80 16.77 0.84
CA GLU A 185 14.20 17.19 0.78
C GLU A 185 14.57 18.01 2.01
N GLN A 186 13.71 18.96 2.40
CA GLN A 186 13.86 19.77 3.61
C GLN A 186 13.84 18.91 4.87
N PHE A 187 12.93 17.94 4.94
CA PHE A 187 12.81 17.04 6.08
C PHE A 187 14.02 16.09 6.24
N ARG A 188 14.74 15.81 5.14
CA ARG A 188 15.98 15.03 5.14
C ARG A 188 17.23 15.86 5.41
N GLY A 189 17.11 17.18 5.53
CA GLY A 189 18.24 18.08 5.70
C GLY A 189 19.21 18.07 4.50
N MET A 190 18.69 17.84 3.29
CA MET A 190 19.47 17.88 2.04
C MET A 190 19.40 19.27 1.38
N GLU A 191 19.59 20.34 2.18
CA GLU A 191 19.87 21.70 1.69
C GLU A 191 21.37 22.01 1.81
#